data_AF-A0A1U7EZN0-F1
#
_entry.id   AF-A0A1U7EZN0-F1
#
_cell.length_a   1.000
_cell.length_b   1.000
_cell.length_c   1.000
_cell.angle_alpha   90.00
_cell.angle_beta   90.00
_cell.angle_gamma   90.00
#
_symmetry.space_group_name_H-M   'P 1'
#
loop_
_entity.id
_entity.type
_entity.pdbx_description
1 polymer ?
#
loop_
_entity_poly.entity_id
_entity_poly.type
_entity_poly.pdbx_seq_one_letter_code
_entity_poly.pdbx_strand_id
1 'polypeptide(L)'
;MSTIVTKKVDGYGPYAYRVTYTGDGHHWEYLGPAGKVDPAELTDKETAELRAEGFALARYRETTTAEFGDLETANAVRDELPDGVLAPTDDRRDTTIEVLGDELDADERAYLEGAAADSKRRETYQHGQAELTDAERRDVDPDNLMHARSAKAILQGEGVDDWRAYYDPELTPSEHVDVAERARRDESGARADREGARETRRAADQFRAAQGAMADHAREACREGHEEACAELREMGIEPPEPAGV
;
A
#
# COMPACT_ATOMS: atom_id res chain seq x y z
N MET A 1 -38.56 2.14 39.40
CA MET A 1 -38.78 1.93 37.95
C MET A 1 -37.41 2.01 37.29
N SER A 2 -37.04 1.04 36.43
CA SER A 2 -35.76 1.09 35.69
C SER A 2 -35.97 1.58 34.24
N THR A 3 -34.93 2.20 33.70
CA THR A 3 -34.82 2.62 32.30
C THR A 3 -33.36 2.56 31.87
N ILE A 4 -33.11 2.33 30.59
CA ILE A 4 -31.78 2.41 30.01
C ILE A 4 -31.48 3.85 29.60
N VAL A 5 -30.28 4.30 29.95
CA VAL A 5 -29.72 5.57 29.49
C VAL A 5 -28.38 5.28 28.83
N THR A 6 -28.21 5.70 27.57
CA THR A 6 -26.89 5.68 26.92
C THR A 6 -26.19 7.03 27.05
N LYS A 7 -24.88 7.00 27.29
CA LYS A 7 -24.05 8.22 27.35
C LYS A 7 -22.70 8.02 26.70
N LYS A 8 -22.22 9.07 26.02
CA LYS A 8 -20.80 9.24 25.69
C LYS A 8 -20.09 9.93 26.86
N VAL A 9 -18.89 9.49 27.18
CA VAL A 9 -18.04 10.03 28.25
C VAL A 9 -16.70 10.39 27.62
N ASP A 10 -16.33 11.68 27.64
CA ASP A 10 -15.09 12.21 27.05
C ASP A 10 -14.85 11.81 25.58
N GLY A 11 -15.94 11.71 24.80
CA GLY A 11 -15.88 11.27 23.39
C GLY A 11 -15.93 9.76 23.18
N TYR A 12 -15.85 8.97 24.26
CA TYR A 12 -15.90 7.51 24.24
C TYR A 12 -17.31 6.97 24.52
N GLY A 13 -17.61 5.78 24.03
CA GLY A 13 -18.93 5.15 24.12
C GLY A 13 -19.72 5.27 22.81
N PRO A 14 -21.02 4.96 22.81
CA PRO A 14 -21.93 5.08 23.95
C PRO A 14 -21.93 3.88 24.91
N TYR A 15 -22.01 4.20 26.20
CA TYR A 15 -22.13 3.24 27.30
C TYR A 15 -23.57 3.17 27.79
N ALA A 16 -24.08 1.97 28.03
CA ALA A 16 -25.41 1.76 28.57
C ALA A 16 -25.38 1.67 30.10
N TYR A 17 -26.33 2.37 30.72
CA TYR A 17 -26.56 2.35 32.16
C TYR A 17 -28.00 1.99 32.44
N ARG A 18 -28.23 1.08 33.39
CA ARG A 18 -29.54 0.87 34.00
C ARG A 18 -29.71 1.91 35.10
N VAL A 19 -30.69 2.79 34.93
CA VAL A 19 -31.04 3.80 35.93
C VAL A 19 -32.30 3.37 36.65
N THR A 20 -32.19 3.07 37.94
CA THR A 20 -33.33 2.71 38.79
C THR A 20 -33.71 3.88 39.67
N TYR A 21 -34.93 4.40 39.52
CA TYR A 21 -35.47 5.48 40.35
C TYR A 21 -36.17 4.91 41.59
N THR A 22 -35.75 5.36 42.78
CA THR A 22 -36.28 4.97 44.09
C THR A 22 -36.50 6.21 44.97
N GLY A 23 -37.77 6.61 45.16
CA GLY A 23 -38.09 7.82 45.93
C GLY A 23 -37.43 9.06 45.34
N ASP A 24 -36.63 9.76 46.14
CA ASP A 24 -35.89 10.96 45.73
C ASP A 24 -34.49 10.65 45.14
N GLY A 25 -34.14 9.37 45.00
CA GLY A 25 -32.83 8.91 44.55
C GLY A 25 -32.86 8.20 43.20
N HIS A 26 -31.69 8.11 42.57
CA HIS A 26 -31.45 7.28 41.40
C HIS A 26 -30.19 6.43 41.60
N HIS A 27 -30.25 5.17 41.19
CA HIS A 27 -29.11 4.27 41.17
C HIS A 27 -28.70 4.01 39.73
N TRP A 28 -27.41 4.19 39.43
CA TRP A 28 -26.82 3.92 38.12
C TRP A 28 -26.02 2.62 38.20
N GLU A 29 -26.41 1.65 37.40
CA GLU A 29 -25.67 0.41 37.19
C GLU A 29 -25.08 0.43 35.77
N TYR A 30 -23.78 0.21 35.65
CA TYR A 30 -23.10 0.13 34.36
C TYR A 30 -23.33 -1.24 33.74
N LEU A 31 -23.86 -1.27 32.51
CA LEU A 31 -24.16 -2.51 31.79
C LEU A 31 -23.11 -2.89 30.75
N GLY A 32 -22.27 -1.93 30.34
CA GLY A 32 -21.29 -2.15 29.28
C GLY A 32 -21.40 -1.15 28.11
N PRO A 33 -20.63 -1.36 27.04
CA PRO A 33 -20.81 -0.67 25.77
C PRO A 33 -22.22 -0.95 25.22
N ALA A 34 -22.94 0.08 24.78
CA ALA A 34 -24.37 -0.02 24.49
C ALA A 34 -24.72 -1.08 23.44
N GLY A 35 -23.90 -1.22 22.39
CA GLY A 35 -24.09 -2.26 21.38
C GLY A 35 -23.61 -3.67 21.77
N LYS A 36 -22.93 -3.83 22.91
CA LYS A 36 -22.39 -5.12 23.41
C LYS A 36 -23.15 -5.64 24.64
N VAL A 37 -24.25 -4.99 25.05
CA VAL A 37 -25.08 -5.44 26.18
C VAL A 37 -25.84 -6.72 25.79
N ASP A 38 -25.76 -7.76 26.62
CA ASP A 38 -26.50 -9.00 26.41
C ASP A 38 -28.01 -8.78 26.66
N PRO A 39 -28.88 -8.95 25.64
CA PRO A 39 -30.33 -8.83 25.82
C PRO A 39 -30.91 -9.82 26.83
N ALA A 40 -30.23 -10.93 27.11
CA ALA A 40 -30.67 -11.90 28.12
C ALA A 40 -30.63 -11.34 29.55
N GLU A 41 -29.81 -10.32 29.80
CA GLU A 41 -29.69 -9.64 31.09
C GLU A 41 -30.65 -8.44 31.23
N LEU A 42 -31.45 -8.18 30.20
CA LEU A 42 -32.37 -7.05 30.11
C LEU A 42 -33.83 -7.50 30.12
N THR A 43 -34.70 -6.63 30.64
CA THR A 43 -36.14 -6.77 30.46
C THR A 43 -36.55 -6.44 29.01
N ASP A 44 -37.74 -6.89 28.58
CA ASP A 44 -38.30 -6.55 27.26
C ASP A 44 -38.38 -5.03 27.04
N LYS A 45 -38.68 -4.29 28.12
CA LYS A 45 -38.75 -2.83 28.11
C LYS A 45 -37.36 -2.20 27.88
N GLU A 46 -36.36 -2.62 28.65
CA GLU A 46 -34.97 -2.14 28.51
C GLU A 46 -34.39 -2.49 27.13
N THR A 47 -34.72 -3.68 26.62
CA THR A 47 -34.37 -4.10 25.25
C THR A 47 -35.04 -3.22 24.20
N ALA A 48 -36.31 -2.85 24.40
CA ALA A 48 -37.02 -1.93 23.52
C ALA A 48 -36.43 -0.51 23.56
N GLU A 49 -35.99 -0.04 24.72
CA GLU A 49 -35.30 1.24 24.90
C GLU A 49 -33.96 1.25 24.14
N LEU A 50 -33.11 0.24 24.30
CA LEU A 50 -31.88 0.10 23.50
C LEU A 50 -32.17 -0.06 21.99
N ARG A 51 -33.30 -0.67 21.61
CA ARG A 51 -33.68 -0.81 20.19
C ARG A 51 -34.06 0.54 19.58
N ALA A 52 -34.82 1.34 20.32
CA ALA A 52 -35.21 2.67 19.88
C ALA A 52 -34.00 3.59 19.64
N GLU A 53 -32.93 3.38 20.40
CA GLU A 53 -31.66 4.09 20.26
C GLU A 53 -30.70 3.44 19.24
N GLY A 54 -31.08 2.33 18.59
CA GLY A 54 -30.29 1.67 17.54
C GLY A 54 -29.28 0.62 18.03
N PHE A 55 -29.19 0.36 19.34
CA PHE A 55 -28.18 -0.53 19.94
C PHE A 55 -28.62 -1.99 20.08
N ALA A 56 -29.90 -2.26 20.39
CA ALA A 56 -30.37 -3.64 20.63
C ALA A 56 -30.38 -4.52 19.35
N LEU A 57 -30.17 -3.90 18.18
CA LEU A 57 -30.03 -4.59 16.90
C LEU A 57 -28.60 -4.61 16.38
N ALA A 58 -27.61 -4.06 17.08
CA ALA A 58 -26.21 -4.11 16.63
C ALA A 58 -25.71 -5.56 16.45
N ARG A 59 -26.20 -6.52 17.26
CA ARG A 59 -25.92 -7.95 17.05
C ARG A 59 -26.60 -8.58 15.82
N TYR A 60 -27.64 -7.94 15.30
CA TYR A 60 -28.49 -8.44 14.22
C TYR A 60 -28.28 -7.68 12.90
N ARG A 61 -27.66 -6.49 12.94
CA ARG A 61 -27.14 -5.83 11.76
C ARG A 61 -25.85 -6.53 11.36
N GLU A 62 -25.69 -6.75 10.07
CA GLU A 62 -24.46 -7.32 9.53
C GLU A 62 -23.35 -6.29 9.75
N THR A 63 -22.44 -6.59 10.68
CA THR A 63 -21.27 -5.76 10.90
C THR A 63 -20.11 -6.32 10.11
N THR A 64 -19.38 -5.44 9.45
CA THR A 64 -18.08 -5.77 8.85
C THR A 64 -17.01 -5.11 9.69
N THR A 65 -15.84 -5.75 9.77
CA THR A 65 -14.71 -5.22 10.52
C THR A 65 -13.50 -5.03 9.62
N ALA A 66 -12.76 -3.97 9.87
CA ALA A 66 -11.51 -3.68 9.19
C ALA A 66 -10.43 -3.38 10.25
N GLU A 67 -9.40 -4.21 10.29
CA GLU A 67 -8.29 -4.08 11.26
C GLU A 67 -7.16 -3.26 10.64
N PHE A 68 -6.71 -2.24 11.38
CA PHE A 68 -5.61 -1.35 11.01
C PHE A 68 -4.36 -1.70 11.81
N GLY A 69 -3.19 -1.32 11.29
CA GLY A 69 -1.91 -1.53 11.96
C GLY A 69 -1.63 -0.54 13.09
N ASP A 70 -2.34 0.60 13.13
CA ASP A 70 -2.20 1.60 14.19
C ASP A 70 -3.52 2.33 14.50
N LEU A 71 -3.66 2.75 15.76
CA LEU A 71 -4.89 3.34 16.27
C LEU A 71 -5.14 4.75 15.72
N GLU A 72 -4.07 5.49 15.41
CA GLU A 72 -4.16 6.85 14.87
C GLU A 72 -4.78 6.82 13.47
N THR A 73 -4.27 5.97 12.58
CA THR A 73 -4.82 5.75 11.24
C THR A 73 -6.26 5.25 11.31
N ALA A 74 -6.55 4.28 12.19
CA ALA A 74 -7.92 3.80 12.37
C ALA A 74 -8.87 4.95 12.73
N ASN A 75 -8.45 5.85 13.63
CA ASN A 75 -9.26 6.99 14.02
C ASN A 75 -9.40 8.06 12.94
N ALA A 76 -8.35 8.31 12.14
CA ALA A 76 -8.45 9.21 11.00
C ALA A 76 -9.47 8.70 9.98
N VAL A 77 -9.45 7.41 9.66
CA VAL A 77 -10.43 6.79 8.74
C VAL A 77 -11.85 6.88 9.30
N ARG A 78 -12.03 6.65 10.62
CA ARG A 78 -13.35 6.83 11.27
C ARG A 78 -13.90 8.25 11.10
N ASP A 79 -13.04 9.26 11.09
CA ASP A 79 -13.45 10.67 10.95
C ASP A 79 -13.82 11.04 9.51
N GLU A 80 -13.40 10.25 8.53
CA GLU A 80 -13.74 10.44 7.11
C GLU A 80 -14.97 9.66 6.66
N LEU A 81 -15.34 8.60 7.40
CA LEU A 81 -16.54 7.82 7.11
C LEU A 81 -17.82 8.64 7.36
N PRO A 82 -18.88 8.43 6.56
CA PRO A 82 -20.14 9.13 6.76
C PRO A 82 -20.78 8.81 8.13
N ASP A 83 -21.46 9.82 8.67
CA ASP A 83 -22.27 9.68 9.88
C ASP A 83 -23.32 8.57 9.69
N GLY A 84 -23.29 7.56 10.56
CA GLY A 84 -24.24 6.45 10.56
C GLY A 84 -23.73 5.15 9.95
N VAL A 85 -22.56 5.16 9.28
CA VAL A 85 -21.91 3.94 8.78
C VAL A 85 -21.19 3.17 9.89
N LEU A 86 -20.65 3.88 10.88
CA LEU A 86 -19.99 3.26 12.03
C LEU A 86 -20.99 2.42 12.83
N ALA A 87 -20.57 1.20 13.19
CA ALA A 87 -21.38 0.35 14.03
C ALA A 87 -21.61 1.03 15.39
N PRO A 88 -22.80 0.91 15.98
CA PRO A 88 -23.06 1.43 17.33
C PRO A 88 -22.14 0.85 18.42
N THR A 89 -21.44 -0.24 18.12
CA THR A 89 -20.42 -0.90 18.94
C THR A 89 -19.00 -0.37 18.74
N ASP A 90 -18.73 0.39 17.68
CA ASP A 90 -17.42 0.99 17.43
C ASP A 90 -17.20 2.14 18.42
N ASP A 91 -16.29 1.92 19.38
CA ASP A 91 -16.03 2.83 20.48
C ASP A 91 -14.67 3.56 20.38
N ARG A 92 -14.01 3.42 19.22
CA ARG A 92 -12.73 4.06 18.86
C ARG A 92 -11.53 3.65 19.72
N ARG A 93 -11.63 2.57 20.50
CA ARG A 93 -10.54 2.13 21.40
C ARG A 93 -9.55 1.19 20.74
N ASP A 94 -10.02 0.41 19.78
CA ASP A 94 -9.23 -0.60 19.09
C ASP A 94 -8.83 -0.14 17.69
N THR A 95 -7.78 -0.76 17.16
CA THR A 95 -7.35 -0.57 15.76
C THR A 95 -8.32 -1.17 14.75
N THR A 96 -9.35 -1.90 15.24
CA THR A 96 -10.41 -2.46 14.41
C THR A 96 -11.58 -1.49 14.32
N ILE A 97 -11.92 -1.07 13.10
CA ILE A 97 -13.12 -0.31 12.82
C ILE A 97 -14.27 -1.30 12.61
N GLU A 98 -15.36 -1.13 13.36
CA GLU A 98 -16.61 -1.86 13.15
C GLU A 98 -17.62 -0.98 12.40
N VAL A 99 -18.16 -1.46 11.28
CA VAL A 99 -19.10 -0.72 10.41
C VAL A 99 -20.35 -1.54 10.15
N LEU A 100 -21.47 -0.86 9.89
CA LEU A 100 -22.71 -1.45 9.42
C LEU A 100 -22.55 -1.81 7.94
N GLY A 101 -22.41 -3.10 7.64
CA GLY A 101 -22.09 -3.60 6.31
C GLY A 101 -23.19 -3.35 5.27
N ASP A 102 -24.43 -3.18 5.72
CA ASP A 102 -25.60 -2.83 4.92
C ASP A 102 -25.70 -1.34 4.57
N GLU A 103 -25.01 -0.47 5.33
CA GLU A 103 -24.96 0.98 5.09
C GLU A 103 -23.73 1.39 4.27
N LEU A 104 -22.74 0.50 4.12
CA LEU A 104 -21.57 0.73 3.26
C LEU A 104 -21.93 0.53 1.79
N ASP A 105 -21.69 1.55 0.98
CA ASP A 105 -21.63 1.39 -0.46
C ASP A 105 -20.34 0.67 -0.92
N ALA A 106 -20.26 0.37 -2.22
CA ALA A 106 -19.12 -0.37 -2.77
C ALA A 106 -17.81 0.44 -2.75
N ASP A 107 -17.90 1.76 -2.92
CA ASP A 107 -16.74 2.64 -2.96
C ASP A 107 -16.20 2.88 -1.55
N GLU A 108 -17.09 3.08 -0.58
CA GLU A 108 -16.76 3.20 0.85
C GLU A 108 -16.15 1.90 1.40
N ARG A 109 -16.69 0.75 0.99
CA ARG A 109 -16.11 -0.56 1.35
C ARG A 109 -14.70 -0.70 0.76
N ALA A 110 -14.51 -0.36 -0.50
CA ALA A 110 -13.20 -0.42 -1.14
C ALA A 110 -12.20 0.54 -0.49
N TYR A 111 -12.64 1.74 -0.10
CA TYR A 111 -11.84 2.69 0.66
C TYR A 111 -11.41 2.13 2.02
N LEU A 112 -12.36 1.63 2.81
CA LEU A 112 -12.09 1.07 4.14
C LEU A 112 -11.12 -0.12 4.08
N GLU A 113 -11.36 -1.06 3.15
CA GLU A 113 -10.50 -2.22 2.95
C GLU A 113 -9.10 -1.82 2.47
N GLY A 114 -9.02 -0.85 1.54
CA GLY A 114 -7.75 -0.30 1.06
C GLY A 114 -6.94 0.37 2.17
N ALA A 115 -7.56 1.27 2.93
CA ALA A 115 -6.91 1.96 4.04
C ALA A 115 -6.44 1.00 5.13
N ALA A 116 -7.22 -0.04 5.44
CA ALA A 116 -6.84 -1.07 6.40
C ALA A 116 -5.64 -1.90 5.90
N ALA A 117 -5.65 -2.31 4.62
CA ALA A 117 -4.54 -3.02 4.00
C ALA A 117 -3.26 -2.18 4.01
N ASP A 118 -3.36 -0.89 3.68
CA ASP A 118 -2.24 0.05 3.65
C ASP A 118 -1.65 0.25 5.05
N SER A 119 -2.50 0.45 6.06
CA SER A 119 -2.06 0.58 7.45
C SER A 119 -1.33 -0.68 7.95
N LYS A 120 -1.88 -1.88 7.69
CA LYS A 120 -1.23 -3.15 8.05
C LYS A 120 0.09 -3.38 7.35
N ARG A 121 0.22 -2.95 6.09
CA ARG A 121 1.51 -2.95 5.39
C ARG A 121 2.50 -2.07 6.13
N ARG A 122 2.15 -0.82 6.46
CA ARG A 122 3.04 0.09 7.23
C ARG A 122 3.48 -0.49 8.58
N GLU A 123 2.60 -1.20 9.28
CA GLU A 123 2.96 -1.89 10.54
C GLU A 123 3.91 -3.07 10.30
N THR A 124 3.61 -3.92 9.32
CA THR A 124 4.44 -5.10 8.99
C THR A 124 5.86 -4.68 8.55
N TYR A 125 5.98 -3.52 7.91
CA TYR A 125 7.24 -2.93 7.48
C TYR A 125 7.89 -2.04 8.54
N GLN A 126 7.57 -2.19 9.82
CA GLN A 126 8.47 -1.75 10.90
C GLN A 126 9.75 -2.60 10.90
N HIS A 127 10.56 -2.46 9.85
CA HIS A 127 11.91 -2.97 9.81
C HIS A 127 12.66 -2.34 10.98
N GLY A 128 13.18 -3.17 11.90
CA GLY A 128 14.01 -2.69 13.01
C GLY A 128 15.19 -1.85 12.52
N GLN A 129 15.88 -1.13 13.40
CA GLN A 129 16.94 -0.19 13.03
C GLN A 129 18.07 -0.83 12.19
N ALA A 130 18.31 -0.34 10.97
CA ALA A 130 19.50 -0.68 10.20
C ALA A 130 20.69 0.14 10.72
N GLU A 131 21.90 -0.40 10.67
CA GLU A 131 23.09 0.37 11.06
C GLU A 131 23.50 1.34 9.94
N LEU A 132 23.82 2.58 10.33
CA LEU A 132 24.48 3.53 9.44
C LEU A 132 25.98 3.27 9.46
N THR A 133 26.57 3.16 8.28
CA THR A 133 28.02 3.22 8.08
C THR A 133 28.56 4.60 8.49
N ASP A 134 29.86 4.70 8.73
CA ASP A 134 30.51 5.96 9.09
C ASP A 134 30.43 7.02 7.99
N ALA A 135 30.28 6.61 6.73
CA ALA A 135 30.04 7.53 5.63
C ALA A 135 28.61 8.08 5.69
N GLU A 136 27.60 7.21 5.80
CA GLU A 136 26.20 7.61 5.89
C GLU A 136 25.93 8.48 7.12
N ARG A 137 26.55 8.16 8.27
CA ARG A 137 26.40 8.93 9.50
C ARG A 137 26.91 10.38 9.38
N ARG A 138 27.83 10.66 8.45
CA ARG A 138 28.34 12.02 8.20
C ARG A 138 27.42 12.86 7.33
N ASP A 139 26.60 12.21 6.51
CA ASP A 139 25.69 12.85 5.58
C ASP A 139 24.29 13.08 6.18
N VAL A 140 23.99 12.43 7.31
CA VAL A 140 22.73 12.54 8.05
C VAL A 140 22.90 13.52 9.21
N ASP A 141 21.89 14.36 9.44
CA ASP A 141 21.82 15.23 10.61
C ASP A 141 21.96 14.42 11.91
N PRO A 142 22.90 14.77 12.82
CA PRO A 142 23.07 14.09 14.11
C PRO A 142 21.78 13.91 14.93
N ASP A 143 20.84 14.85 14.83
CA ASP A 143 19.57 14.79 15.57
C ASP A 143 18.60 13.76 14.98
N ASN A 144 18.81 13.38 13.71
CA ASN A 144 17.96 12.46 12.96
C ASN A 144 18.56 11.06 12.78
N LEU A 145 19.64 10.72 13.50
CA LEU A 145 20.33 9.43 13.31
C LEU A 145 19.43 8.22 13.53
N MET A 146 18.57 8.24 14.56
CA MET A 146 17.64 7.14 14.82
C MET A 146 16.53 7.07 13.76
N HIS A 147 16.08 8.22 13.27
CA HIS A 147 15.10 8.29 12.20
C HIS A 147 15.66 7.71 10.89
N ALA A 148 16.88 8.13 10.51
CA ALA A 148 17.56 7.63 9.32
C ALA A 148 17.83 6.12 9.36
N ARG A 149 18.14 5.58 10.54
CA ARG A 149 18.32 4.13 10.74
C ARG A 149 17.02 3.35 10.54
N SER A 150 15.88 3.90 10.98
CA SER A 150 14.55 3.35 10.70
C SER A 150 14.23 3.42 9.21
N ALA A 151 14.35 4.60 8.59
CA ALA A 151 14.06 4.79 7.18
C ALA A 151 14.94 3.91 6.28
N LYS A 152 16.23 3.80 6.58
CA LYS A 152 17.15 2.88 5.90
C LYS A 152 16.66 1.44 5.96
N ALA A 153 16.25 0.98 7.13
CA ALA A 153 15.77 -0.38 7.29
C ALA A 153 14.52 -0.66 6.46
N ILE A 154 13.63 0.34 6.39
CA ILE A 154 12.39 0.27 5.60
C ILE A 154 12.69 0.21 4.12
N LEU A 155 13.47 1.17 3.61
CA LEU A 155 13.85 1.24 2.21
C LEU A 155 14.62 -0.03 1.76
N GLN A 156 15.57 -0.49 2.57
CA GLN A 156 16.35 -1.70 2.26
C GLN A 156 15.52 -2.99 2.40
N GLY A 157 14.63 -3.06 3.39
CA GLY A 157 13.70 -4.16 3.57
C GLY A 157 12.76 -4.33 2.37
N GLU A 158 12.46 -3.23 1.70
CA GLU A 158 11.71 -3.18 0.46
C GLU A 158 12.59 -3.33 -0.79
N GLY A 159 13.91 -3.55 -0.65
CA GLY A 159 14.81 -3.82 -1.76
C GLY A 159 15.31 -2.57 -2.51
N VAL A 160 15.21 -1.39 -1.90
CA VAL A 160 15.85 -0.16 -2.41
C VAL A 160 17.28 -0.09 -1.88
N ASP A 161 18.25 -0.29 -2.76
CA ASP A 161 19.67 -0.35 -2.39
C ASP A 161 20.22 1.05 -2.02
N ASP A 162 19.85 2.09 -2.78
CA ASP A 162 20.31 3.48 -2.55
C ASP A 162 19.33 4.30 -1.71
N TRP A 163 19.11 3.84 -0.47
CA TRP A 163 18.14 4.45 0.45
C TRP A 163 18.35 5.96 0.68
N ARG A 164 19.58 6.47 0.59
CA ARG A 164 19.89 7.90 0.81
C ARG A 164 19.26 8.81 -0.23
N ALA A 165 19.06 8.33 -1.46
CA ALA A 165 18.41 9.10 -2.51
C ALA A 165 16.91 9.32 -2.24
N TYR A 166 16.34 8.52 -1.34
CA TYR A 166 14.91 8.47 -1.03
C TYR A 166 14.62 8.74 0.44
N TYR A 167 15.63 9.11 1.22
CA TYR A 167 15.47 9.48 2.62
C TYR A 167 14.99 10.92 2.74
N ASP A 168 13.88 11.11 3.45
CA ASP A 168 13.33 12.42 3.75
C ASP A 168 13.16 12.57 5.27
N PRO A 169 13.88 13.48 5.94
CA PRO A 169 13.75 13.68 7.38
C PRO A 169 12.40 14.30 7.80
N GLU A 170 11.61 14.83 6.87
CA GLU A 170 10.27 15.39 7.15
C GLU A 170 9.18 14.31 7.14
N LEU A 171 9.45 13.16 6.53
CA LEU A 171 8.53 12.02 6.52
C LEU A 171 8.73 11.15 7.76
N THR A 172 7.64 10.60 8.28
CA THR A 172 7.70 9.56 9.32
C THR A 172 8.34 8.28 8.77
N PRO A 173 8.88 7.40 9.63
CA PRO A 173 9.41 6.11 9.18
C PRO A 173 8.40 5.31 8.34
N SER A 174 7.13 5.29 8.76
CA SER A 174 6.05 4.58 8.05
C SER A 174 5.73 5.15 6.67
N GLU A 175 5.89 6.47 6.46
CA GLU A 175 5.71 7.10 5.14
C GLU A 175 6.81 6.72 4.15
N HIS A 176 7.98 6.26 4.63
CA HIS A 176 9.04 5.76 3.75
C HIS A 176 8.69 4.45 3.05
N VAL A 177 7.64 3.73 3.47
CA VAL A 177 7.12 2.54 2.76
C VAL A 177 6.60 2.94 1.38
N ASP A 178 5.83 4.03 1.29
CA ASP A 178 5.28 4.53 0.03
C ASP A 178 6.39 5.07 -0.89
N VAL A 179 7.41 5.69 -0.29
CA VAL A 179 8.61 6.12 -1.00
C VAL A 179 9.37 4.91 -1.55
N ALA A 180 9.51 3.84 -0.77
CA ALA A 180 10.19 2.62 -1.19
C ALA A 180 9.46 1.92 -2.36
N GLU A 181 8.13 1.89 -2.33
CA GLU A 181 7.34 1.38 -3.46
C GLU A 181 7.59 2.16 -4.75
N ARG A 182 7.59 3.50 -4.66
CA ARG A 182 7.86 4.35 -5.82
C ARG A 182 9.27 4.13 -6.34
N ALA A 183 10.27 4.14 -5.45
CA ALA A 183 11.66 3.90 -5.79
C ALA A 183 11.87 2.55 -6.50
N ARG A 184 11.23 1.47 -6.02
CA ARG A 184 11.26 0.17 -6.68
C ARG A 184 10.68 0.18 -8.09
N ARG A 185 9.56 0.87 -8.30
CA ARG A 185 8.94 0.97 -9.62
C ARG A 185 9.87 1.73 -10.59
N ASP A 186 10.48 2.80 -10.10
CA ASP A 186 11.43 3.61 -10.87
C ASP A 186 12.72 2.84 -11.20
N GLU A 187 13.30 2.11 -10.23
CA GLU A 187 14.47 1.25 -10.44
C GLU A 187 14.17 0.07 -11.36
N SER A 188 12.98 -0.52 -11.25
CA SER A 188 12.53 -1.62 -12.11
C SER A 188 12.33 -1.14 -13.56
N GLY A 189 11.71 0.05 -13.74
CA GLY A 189 11.59 0.70 -15.04
C GLY A 189 12.95 1.01 -15.67
N ALA A 190 13.85 1.62 -14.90
CA ALA A 190 15.20 1.94 -15.36
C ALA A 190 16.02 0.69 -15.73
N ARG A 191 15.81 -0.44 -15.03
CA ARG A 191 16.45 -1.72 -15.37
C ARG A 191 15.89 -2.31 -16.66
N ALA A 192 14.57 -2.30 -16.84
CA ALA A 192 13.91 -2.76 -18.07
C ALA A 192 14.34 -1.96 -19.30
N ASP A 193 14.44 -0.63 -19.19
CA ASP A 193 14.89 0.24 -20.29
C ASP A 193 16.35 -0.07 -20.70
N ARG A 194 17.23 -0.31 -19.72
CA ARG A 194 18.63 -0.69 -19.98
C ARG A 194 18.74 -2.07 -20.62
N GLU A 195 17.86 -3.01 -20.26
CA GLU A 195 17.83 -4.34 -20.84
C GLU A 195 17.31 -4.31 -22.28
N GLY A 196 16.21 -3.61 -22.55
CA GLY A 196 15.71 -3.38 -23.91
C GLY A 196 16.72 -2.66 -24.82
N ALA A 197 17.46 -1.69 -24.28
CA ALA A 197 18.54 -1.03 -25.02
C ALA A 197 19.71 -1.97 -25.35
N ARG A 198 20.05 -2.93 -24.46
CA ARG A 198 21.08 -3.94 -24.71
C ARG A 198 20.62 -4.97 -25.74
N GLU A 199 19.37 -5.40 -25.67
CA GLU A 199 18.79 -6.32 -26.65
C GLU A 199 18.72 -5.69 -28.05
N THR A 200 18.25 -4.44 -28.14
CA THR A 200 18.22 -3.67 -29.39
C THR A 200 19.62 -3.54 -30.00
N ARG A 201 20.64 -3.25 -29.17
CA ARG A 201 22.04 -3.16 -29.64
C ARG A 201 22.55 -4.49 -30.17
N ARG A 202 22.28 -5.60 -29.47
CA ARG A 202 22.66 -6.96 -29.92
C ARG A 202 21.98 -7.32 -31.23
N ALA A 203 20.71 -7.01 -31.40
CA ALA A 203 19.98 -7.24 -32.65
C ALA A 203 20.59 -6.44 -33.82
N ALA A 204 20.93 -5.16 -33.59
CA ALA A 204 21.59 -4.31 -34.59
C ALA A 204 23.01 -4.80 -34.96
N ASP A 205 23.75 -5.37 -33.99
CA ASP A 205 25.08 -5.95 -34.24
C ASP A 205 24.99 -7.24 -35.05
N GLN A 206 24.02 -8.11 -34.73
CA GLN A 206 23.77 -9.34 -35.49
C GLN A 206 23.35 -9.05 -36.93
N PHE A 207 22.47 -8.06 -37.15
CA PHE A 207 22.05 -7.64 -38.48
C PHE A 207 23.21 -7.09 -39.32
N ARG A 208 24.10 -6.28 -38.71
CA ARG A 208 25.32 -5.78 -39.37
C ARG A 208 26.30 -6.90 -39.71
N ALA A 209 26.48 -7.87 -38.81
CA ALA A 209 27.33 -9.03 -39.07
C ALA A 209 26.80 -9.90 -40.22
N ALA A 210 25.48 -10.11 -40.29
CA ALA A 210 24.84 -10.84 -41.38
C ALA A 210 25.01 -10.14 -42.72
N GLN A 211 24.79 -8.82 -42.77
CA GLN A 211 25.04 -8.04 -43.99
C GLN A 211 26.52 -8.05 -44.42
N GLY A 212 27.44 -7.97 -43.46
CA GLY A 212 28.87 -8.08 -43.74
C GLY A 212 29.24 -9.43 -44.37
N ALA A 213 28.74 -10.53 -43.80
CA ALA A 213 28.96 -11.87 -44.33
C ALA A 213 28.36 -12.07 -45.73
N MET A 214 27.18 -11.50 -46.00
CA MET A 214 26.57 -11.52 -47.34
C MET A 214 27.40 -10.73 -48.35
N ALA A 215 27.88 -9.54 -47.97
CA ALA A 215 28.75 -8.73 -48.83
C ALA A 215 30.09 -9.41 -49.09
N ASP A 216 30.67 -10.10 -48.11
CA ASP A 216 31.92 -10.83 -48.28
C ASP A 216 31.75 -12.05 -49.20
N HIS A 217 30.66 -12.79 -49.06
CA HIS A 217 30.31 -13.90 -49.96
C HIS A 217 30.06 -13.41 -51.39
N ALA A 218 29.35 -12.29 -51.55
CA ALA A 218 29.13 -11.68 -52.86
C ALA A 218 30.44 -11.15 -53.48
N ARG A 219 31.39 -10.63 -52.68
CA ARG A 219 32.74 -10.25 -53.14
C ARG A 219 33.53 -11.45 -53.63
N GLU A 220 33.48 -12.57 -52.91
CA GLU A 220 34.16 -13.80 -53.29
C GLU A 220 33.60 -14.36 -54.61
N ALA A 221 32.27 -14.51 -54.72
CA ALA A 221 31.62 -14.94 -55.95
C ALA A 221 31.87 -13.99 -57.13
N CYS A 222 31.89 -12.68 -56.89
CA CYS A 222 32.23 -11.69 -57.92
C CYS A 222 33.68 -11.85 -58.43
N ARG A 223 34.64 -12.13 -57.54
CA ARG A 223 36.04 -12.42 -57.94
C ARG A 223 36.17 -13.70 -58.75
N GLU A 224 35.33 -14.70 -58.48
CA GLU A 224 35.27 -15.97 -59.22
C GLU A 224 34.57 -15.85 -60.59
N GLY A 225 34.08 -14.66 -60.93
CA GLY A 225 33.50 -14.35 -62.25
C GLY A 225 31.97 -14.46 -62.32
N HIS A 226 31.28 -14.56 -61.18
CA HIS A 226 29.81 -14.53 -61.16
C HIS A 226 29.29 -13.09 -61.29
N GLU A 227 28.89 -12.70 -62.50
CA GLU A 227 28.39 -11.34 -62.80
C GLU A 227 27.18 -10.93 -61.96
N GLU A 228 26.32 -11.87 -61.58
CA GLU A 228 25.14 -11.64 -60.73
C GLU A 228 25.53 -11.15 -59.32
N ALA A 229 26.60 -11.71 -58.74
CA ALA A 229 27.13 -11.27 -57.44
C ALA A 229 27.77 -9.87 -57.50
N CYS A 230 28.40 -9.53 -58.63
CA CYS A 230 28.93 -8.17 -58.87
C CYS A 230 27.82 -7.12 -59.07
N ALA A 231 26.64 -7.53 -59.55
CA ALA A 231 25.47 -6.65 -59.64
C ALA A 231 24.86 -6.42 -58.24
N GLU A 232 24.76 -7.48 -57.44
CA GLU A 232 24.24 -7.42 -56.07
C GLU A 232 25.09 -6.51 -55.16
N LEU A 233 26.42 -6.54 -55.25
CA LEU A 233 27.30 -5.60 -54.53
C LEU A 233 27.04 -4.14 -54.89
N ARG A 234 26.82 -3.84 -56.18
CA ARG A 234 26.52 -2.48 -56.64
C ARG A 234 25.17 -1.99 -56.16
N GLU A 235 24.18 -2.88 -56.08
CA GLU A 235 22.87 -2.57 -55.50
C GLU A 235 22.97 -2.28 -53.99
N MET A 236 23.85 -2.98 -53.29
CA MET A 236 24.20 -2.69 -51.89
C MET A 236 25.08 -1.43 -51.71
N GLY A 237 25.45 -0.74 -52.80
CA GLY A 237 26.30 0.45 -52.77
C GLY A 237 27.77 0.19 -52.45
N ILE A 238 28.21 -1.06 -52.59
CA ILE A 238 29.60 -1.51 -52.35
C ILE A 238 30.32 -1.60 -53.69
N GLU A 239 31.49 -0.97 -53.80
CA GLU A 239 32.31 -1.06 -55.01
C GLU A 239 32.80 -2.51 -55.23
N PRO A 240 32.48 -3.13 -56.38
CA PRO A 240 32.83 -4.52 -56.62
C PRO A 240 34.35 -4.67 -56.80
N PRO A 241 34.94 -5.79 -56.36
CA PRO A 241 36.36 -6.04 -56.55
C PRO A 241 36.69 -6.24 -58.05
N GLU A 242 37.91 -5.88 -58.47
CA GLU A 242 38.36 -6.21 -59.84
C GLU A 242 38.33 -7.73 -60.06
N PRO A 243 37.83 -8.20 -61.21
CA PRO A 243 37.80 -9.63 -61.51
C PRO A 243 39.22 -10.16 -61.54
N ALA A 244 39.46 -11.34 -60.95
CA ALA A 244 40.75 -12.00 -61.05
C ALA A 244 40.99 -12.33 -62.53
N GLY A 245 41.86 -11.55 -63.18
CA GLY A 245 42.26 -11.77 -64.56
C GLY A 245 42.78 -13.20 -64.74
N VAL A 246 42.25 -13.89 -65.75
CA VAL A 246 42.75 -15.19 -66.25
C VAL A 246 44.19 -15.05 -66.75
#